data_AF-A0A816G4A1-F1
#
_entry.id   AF-A0A816G4A1-F1
#
_cell.length_a   1.000
_cell.length_b   1.000
_cell.length_c   1.000
_cell.angle_alpha   90.00
_cell.angle_beta   90.00
_cell.angle_gamma   90.00
#
_symmetry.space_group_name_H-M   'P 1'
#
loop_
_entity.id
_entity.type
_entity.pdbx_description
1 polymer ?
#
loop_
_entity_poly.entity_id
_entity_poly.type
_entity_poly.pdbx_seq_one_letter_code
_entity_poly.pdbx_strand_id
1 'polypeptide(L)'
;MAIIAATCNDGVRNGGEIGIDCDGPCVKRCNGRACGLPDHCWSGVCGTNQTCSAATCNDGVRNGGEIGIDCDGPCVKRCNGRACSSPDHCWSGVCGTNQTCSAATCNDGVRNGGEIGIDCDGPCVKRCNGRACGSPDHCWSGVCGINQTCLGK
;
A
#
# COMPACT_ATOMS: atom_id res chain seq x y z
N MET A 1 8.52 37.98 15.71
CA MET A 1 8.06 37.26 14.50
C MET A 1 9.19 36.34 14.08
N ALA A 2 8.97 35.03 14.12
CA ALA A 2 9.96 34.09 13.59
C ALA A 2 9.92 34.18 12.05
N ILE A 3 11.05 34.44 11.43
CA ILE A 3 11.20 34.30 9.98
C ILE A 3 11.34 32.80 9.76
N ILE A 4 10.25 32.13 9.40
CA ILE A 4 10.29 30.72 9.01
C ILE A 4 11.01 30.70 7.66
N ALA A 5 12.20 30.09 7.63
CA ALA A 5 12.92 29.92 6.38
C ALA A 5 12.09 29.00 5.48
N ALA A 6 11.91 29.41 4.22
CA ALA A 6 11.21 28.61 3.22
C ALA A 6 11.89 27.24 3.06
N THR A 7 11.12 26.16 3.19
CA THR A 7 11.59 24.79 2.99
C THR A 7 10.59 24.02 2.16
N CYS A 8 11.06 23.12 1.30
CA CYS A 8 10.22 22.29 0.42
C CYS A 8 9.49 21.14 1.15
N ASN A 9 9.02 21.39 2.36
CA ASN A 9 8.25 20.47 3.21
C ASN A 9 7.61 21.17 4.44
N ASP A 10 7.41 22.49 4.39
CA ASP A 10 6.78 23.25 5.50
C ASP A 10 5.24 23.33 5.40
N GLY A 11 4.66 22.78 4.32
CA GLY A 11 3.22 22.73 4.11
C GLY A 11 2.63 24.06 3.63
N VAL A 12 3.46 25.05 3.30
CA VAL A 12 3.00 26.37 2.85
C VAL A 12 3.69 26.77 1.55
N ARG A 13 2.92 27.33 0.61
CA ARG A 13 3.51 27.86 -0.62
C ARG A 13 4.25 29.17 -0.33
N ASN A 14 5.57 29.11 -0.21
CA ASN A 14 6.43 30.27 0.02
C ASN A 14 7.71 30.18 -0.85
N GLY A 15 8.74 31.01 -0.59
CA GLY A 15 10.08 30.80 -1.15
C GLY A 15 10.28 30.83 -2.68
N GLY A 16 9.23 31.08 -3.48
CA GLY A 16 9.25 30.97 -4.94
C GLY A 16 8.68 29.65 -5.50
N GLU A 17 8.03 28.85 -4.67
CA GLU A 17 7.39 27.60 -5.07
C GLU A 17 6.19 27.80 -6.02
N ILE A 18 5.98 26.85 -6.92
CA ILE A 18 4.84 26.88 -7.86
C ILE A 18 3.62 26.17 -7.25
N GLY A 19 3.82 25.03 -6.58
CA GLY A 19 2.83 24.42 -5.70
C GLY A 19 3.20 24.61 -4.23
N ILE A 20 2.48 23.95 -3.32
CA ILE A 20 2.89 23.86 -1.92
C ILE A 20 4.05 22.85 -1.85
N ASP A 21 5.22 23.26 -1.37
CA ASP A 21 6.41 22.42 -1.20
C ASP A 21 6.98 21.78 -2.48
N CYS A 22 6.57 22.26 -3.67
CA CYS A 22 6.95 21.64 -4.93
C CYS A 22 7.15 22.63 -6.08
N ASP A 23 8.04 22.23 -7.01
CA ASP A 23 8.54 23.02 -8.13
C ASP A 23 9.21 24.36 -7.74
N GLY A 24 9.63 25.13 -8.74
CA GLY A 24 10.37 26.39 -8.54
C GLY A 24 11.74 26.08 -7.94
N PRO A 25 12.05 26.52 -6.71
CA PRO A 25 13.29 26.18 -6.01
C PRO A 25 13.33 24.72 -5.51
N CYS A 26 12.19 24.02 -5.48
CA CYS A 26 12.11 22.66 -4.96
C CYS A 26 12.46 21.60 -6.02
N VAL A 27 13.26 20.61 -5.61
CA VAL A 27 13.70 19.51 -6.47
C VAL A 27 12.54 18.60 -6.88
N LYS A 28 11.60 18.38 -5.94
CA LYS A 28 10.41 17.57 -6.18
C LYS A 28 9.36 18.36 -6.96
N ARG A 29 8.75 17.68 -7.92
CA ARG A 29 7.77 18.24 -8.87
C ARG A 29 6.35 18.07 -8.35
N CYS A 30 5.48 19.03 -8.65
CA CYS A 30 4.06 18.89 -8.37
C CYS A 30 3.38 17.89 -9.33
N ASN A 31 2.16 17.49 -8.98
CA ASN A 31 1.33 16.58 -9.78
C ASN A 31 1.14 17.09 -11.22
N GLY A 32 1.06 16.15 -12.17
CA GLY A 32 0.90 16.42 -13.60
C GLY A 32 2.19 16.71 -14.37
N ARG A 33 3.33 16.88 -13.67
CA ARG A 33 4.62 17.12 -14.32
C ARG A 33 5.33 15.85 -14.72
N ALA A 34 6.11 15.91 -15.79
CA ALA A 34 6.92 14.80 -16.25
C ALA A 34 7.88 14.31 -15.14
N CYS A 35 8.04 12.99 -15.02
CA CYS A 35 8.95 12.34 -14.08
C CYS A 35 9.57 11.10 -14.73
N GLY A 36 10.76 10.73 -14.27
CA GLY A 36 11.44 9.49 -14.69
C GLY A 36 11.52 8.46 -13.56
N LEU A 37 11.44 8.93 -12.32
CA LEU A 37 11.50 8.14 -11.11
C LEU A 37 10.47 8.65 -10.09
N PRO A 38 9.98 7.81 -9.17
CA PRO A 38 9.05 8.20 -8.11
C PRO A 38 9.57 9.37 -7.27
N ASP A 39 10.87 9.38 -6.95
CA ASP A 39 11.52 10.42 -6.12
C ASP A 39 11.55 11.81 -6.75
N HIS A 40 11.26 11.93 -8.05
CA HIS A 40 11.13 13.23 -8.73
C HIS A 40 9.82 13.93 -8.38
N CYS A 41 8.85 13.22 -7.80
CA CYS A 41 7.52 13.71 -7.52
C CYS A 41 7.35 14.02 -6.04
N TRP A 42 6.62 15.09 -5.72
CA TRP A 42 6.24 15.42 -4.36
C TRP A 42 5.49 14.28 -3.68
N SER A 43 4.53 13.68 -4.39
CA SER A 43 3.79 12.49 -3.96
C SER A 43 4.66 11.24 -3.80
N GLY A 44 5.88 11.22 -4.33
CA GLY A 44 6.66 9.99 -4.45
C GLY A 44 6.06 8.99 -5.43
N VAL A 45 5.14 9.40 -6.32
CA VAL A 45 4.50 8.53 -7.31
C VAL A 45 4.71 9.08 -8.71
N CYS A 46 5.51 8.36 -9.51
CA CYS A 46 5.65 8.60 -10.94
C CYS A 46 4.75 7.61 -11.70
N GLY A 47 3.66 8.11 -12.26
CA GLY A 47 2.66 7.28 -12.93
C GLY A 47 3.18 6.66 -14.23
N THR A 48 2.41 5.71 -14.77
CA THR A 48 2.75 4.99 -16.02
C THR A 48 2.91 5.90 -17.23
N ASN A 49 2.22 7.04 -17.25
CA ASN A 49 2.36 8.08 -18.28
C ASN A 49 3.61 8.96 -18.09
N GLN A 50 4.55 8.57 -17.22
CA GLN A 50 5.74 9.35 -16.85
C GLN A 50 5.39 10.72 -16.31
N THR A 51 4.30 10.82 -15.54
CA THR A 51 3.85 12.05 -14.89
C THR A 51 3.61 11.85 -13.40
N CYS A 52 3.96 12.83 -12.59
CA CYS A 52 3.71 12.83 -11.16
C CYS A 52 2.21 12.71 -10.91
N SER A 53 1.83 11.67 -10.16
CA SER A 53 0.43 11.40 -9.82
C SER A 53 0.16 11.92 -8.41
N ALA A 54 -1.09 12.30 -8.14
CA ALA A 54 -1.48 12.67 -6.79
C ALA A 54 -1.36 11.46 -5.85
N ALA A 55 -1.08 11.74 -4.57
CA ALA A 55 -1.17 10.78 -3.48
C ALA A 55 -2.58 10.16 -3.42
N THR A 56 -2.66 8.85 -3.25
CA THR A 56 -3.94 8.13 -3.08
C THR A 56 -3.80 7.05 -2.02
N CYS A 57 -4.89 6.73 -1.33
CA CYS A 57 -4.95 5.71 -0.27
C CYS A 57 -4.85 4.25 -0.75
N ASN A 58 -4.16 4.01 -1.86
CA ASN A 58 -3.94 2.71 -2.48
C ASN A 58 -2.80 2.74 -3.52
N ASP A 59 -1.88 3.71 -3.45
CA ASP A 59 -0.73 3.79 -4.37
C ASP A 59 0.50 3.02 -3.88
N GLY A 60 0.46 2.45 -2.68
CA GLY A 60 1.53 1.65 -2.09
C GLY A 60 2.66 2.50 -1.50
N VAL A 61 2.48 3.82 -1.40
CA VAL A 61 3.50 4.76 -0.92
C VAL A 61 2.94 5.57 0.24
N ARG A 62 3.65 5.61 1.36
CA ARG A 62 3.29 6.51 2.47
C ARG A 62 3.52 7.98 2.06
N ASN A 63 2.47 8.65 1.62
CA ASN A 63 2.51 10.04 1.14
C ASN A 63 1.25 10.81 1.58
N GLY A 64 1.02 12.03 1.07
CA GLY A 64 -0.27 12.72 1.22
C GLY A 64 -0.78 13.07 2.62
N GLY A 65 0.00 12.81 3.69
CA GLY A 65 -0.41 12.96 5.08
C GLY A 65 -0.80 11.65 5.78
N GLU A 66 -0.55 10.50 5.16
CA GLU A 66 -0.83 9.18 5.72
C GLU A 66 0.06 8.84 6.94
N ILE A 67 -0.50 8.08 7.88
CA ILE A 67 0.24 7.64 9.08
C ILE A 67 0.92 6.29 8.82
N GLY A 68 0.26 5.37 8.11
CA GLY A 68 0.89 4.17 7.54
C GLY A 68 0.96 4.27 6.01
N ILE A 69 1.39 3.21 5.35
CA ILE A 69 1.27 3.13 3.87
C ILE A 69 -0.22 2.93 3.56
N ASP A 70 -0.82 3.84 2.78
CA ASP A 70 -2.21 3.78 2.31
C ASP A 70 -3.28 3.73 3.43
N CYS A 71 -2.94 4.13 4.66
CA CYS A 71 -3.85 4.03 5.80
C CYS A 71 -3.69 5.15 6.84
N ASP A 72 -4.81 5.44 7.51
CA ASP A 72 -4.99 6.54 8.46
C ASP A 72 -4.71 7.95 7.87
N GLY A 73 -4.75 8.97 8.73
CA GLY A 73 -4.58 10.37 8.32
C GLY A 73 -5.75 10.80 7.41
N PRO A 74 -5.49 11.16 6.14
CA PRO A 74 -6.55 11.45 5.18
C PRO A 74 -7.30 10.20 4.69
N CYS A 75 -6.78 8.98 4.93
CA CYS A 75 -7.36 7.75 4.43
C CYS A 75 -8.44 7.18 5.35
N VAL A 76 -9.53 6.70 4.74
CA VAL A 76 -10.69 6.13 5.46
C VAL A 76 -10.33 4.82 6.16
N LYS A 77 -9.53 3.99 5.49
CA LYS A 77 -9.07 2.72 6.04
C LYS A 77 -7.98 2.95 7.07
N ARG A 78 -8.09 2.22 8.18
CA ARG A 78 -7.22 2.32 9.34
C ARG A 78 -6.09 1.31 9.26
N CYS A 79 -4.92 1.68 9.78
CA CYS A 79 -3.81 0.75 9.91
C CYS A 79 -4.07 -0.28 11.03
N ASN A 80 -3.24 -1.32 11.06
CA ASN A 80 -3.31 -2.38 12.08
C ASN A 80 -3.22 -1.81 13.51
N GLY A 81 -3.91 -2.44 14.46
CA GLY A 81 -3.97 -2.05 15.86
C GLY A 81 -4.99 -0.95 16.19
N ARG A 82 -5.62 -0.33 15.19
CA ARG A 82 -6.67 0.69 15.42
C ARG A 82 -8.03 0.08 15.64
N ALA A 83 -8.86 0.76 16.43
CA ALA A 83 -10.24 0.34 16.66
C ALA A 83 -11.03 0.28 15.33
N CYS A 84 -11.87 -0.74 15.19
CA CYS A 84 -12.74 -0.97 14.04
C CYS A 84 -14.08 -1.53 14.50
N SER A 85 -15.13 -1.30 13.70
CA SER A 85 -16.46 -1.86 13.91
C SER A 85 -16.89 -2.82 12.79
N SER A 86 -16.15 -2.82 11.68
CA SER A 86 -16.34 -3.73 10.56
C SER A 86 -15.01 -3.96 9.83
N PRO A 87 -14.88 -5.05 9.05
CA PRO A 87 -13.70 -5.32 8.23
C PRO A 87 -13.34 -4.19 7.26
N ASP A 88 -14.32 -3.49 6.70
CA ASP A 88 -14.13 -2.41 5.72
C ASP A 88 -13.39 -1.20 6.28
N HIS A 89 -13.36 -1.06 7.62
CA HIS A 89 -12.61 0.01 8.29
C HIS A 89 -11.11 -0.26 8.33
N CYS A 90 -10.67 -1.48 8.05
CA CYS A 90 -9.28 -1.89 8.19
C CYS A 90 -8.61 -1.99 6.82
N TRP A 91 -7.36 -1.54 6.74
CA TRP A 91 -6.53 -1.72 5.55
C TRP A 91 -6.41 -3.20 5.16
N SER A 92 -6.19 -4.07 6.15
CA SER A 92 -6.16 -5.52 5.96
C SER A 92 -7.50 -6.14 5.55
N GLY A 93 -8.61 -5.40 5.67
CA GLY A 93 -9.94 -6.01 5.55
C GLY A 93 -10.26 -6.99 6.67
N VAL A 94 -9.55 -6.93 7.82
CA VAL A 94 -9.78 -7.82 8.97
C VAL A 94 -9.97 -6.98 10.24
N CYS A 95 -11.20 -6.98 10.75
CA CYS A 95 -11.51 -6.44 12.07
C CYS A 95 -11.57 -7.60 13.08
N GLY A 96 -10.56 -7.67 13.95
CA GLY A 96 -10.42 -8.73 14.93
C GLY A 96 -11.52 -8.75 15.98
N THR A 97 -11.62 -9.85 16.73
CA THR A 97 -12.64 -10.06 17.78
C THR A 97 -12.53 -9.04 18.92
N ASN A 98 -11.35 -8.46 19.12
CA ASN A 98 -11.09 -7.38 20.07
C ASN A 98 -11.47 -5.98 19.50
N GLN A 99 -12.18 -5.92 18.38
CA GLN A 99 -12.57 -4.68 17.69
C GLN A 99 -11.36 -3.84 17.26
N THR A 100 -10.27 -4.49 16.86
CA THR A 100 -9.09 -3.81 16.31
C THR A 100 -8.66 -4.40 14.97
N CYS A 101 -8.15 -3.56 14.09
CA CYS A 101 -7.64 -3.98 12.79
C CYS A 101 -6.46 -4.95 12.99
N SER A 102 -6.61 -6.16 12.49
CA SER A 102 -5.56 -7.18 12.55
C SER A 102 -4.69 -7.12 11.29
N ALA A 103 -3.43 -7.53 11.41
CA ALA A 103 -2.58 -7.66 10.24
C ALA A 103 -3.09 -8.77 9.32
N ALA A 104 -2.84 -8.60 8.02
CA ALA A 104 -3.02 -9.66 7.02
C ALA A 104 -2.22 -10.90 7.40
N THR A 105 -2.83 -12.08 7.30
CA THR A 105 -2.16 -13.37 7.52
C THR A 105 -2.58 -14.37 6.46
N CYS A 106 -1.68 -15.29 6.12
CA CYS A 106 -1.90 -16.35 5.13
C CYS A 106 -2.87 -17.47 5.60
N ASN A 107 -3.85 -17.14 6.42
CA ASN A 107 -4.88 -18.03 6.96
C ASN A 107 -6.04 -17.25 7.63
N ASP A 108 -6.26 -15.98 7.26
CA ASP A 108 -7.38 -15.18 7.80
C ASP A 108 -8.65 -15.28 6.95
N GLY A 109 -8.60 -15.96 5.80
CA GLY A 109 -9.75 -16.17 4.92
C GLY A 109 -10.05 -14.97 4.02
N VAL A 110 -9.18 -13.96 3.99
CA VAL A 110 -9.37 -12.72 3.22
C VAL A 110 -8.19 -12.52 2.29
N ARG A 111 -8.47 -12.29 1.00
CA ARG A 111 -7.40 -11.90 0.06
C ARG A 111 -6.91 -10.48 0.36
N ASN A 112 -5.82 -10.38 1.11
CA ASN A 112 -5.23 -9.11 1.55
C ASN A 112 -3.69 -9.18 1.49
N GLY A 113 -2.98 -8.19 2.03
CA GLY A 113 -1.53 -8.28 2.27
C GLY A 113 -0.60 -8.45 1.04
N GLY A 114 -1.12 -8.43 -0.18
CA GLY A 114 -0.38 -8.74 -1.42
C GLY A 114 -0.57 -10.17 -1.94
N GLU A 115 -1.53 -10.93 -1.40
CA GLU A 115 -1.85 -12.28 -1.85
C GLU A 115 -2.44 -12.33 -3.28
N ILE A 116 -2.13 -13.42 -4.00
CA ILE A 116 -2.66 -13.62 -5.36
C ILE A 116 -4.01 -14.36 -5.32
N GLY A 117 -4.18 -15.32 -4.41
CA GLY A 117 -5.47 -15.90 -4.05
C GLY A 117 -5.82 -15.60 -2.60
N ILE A 118 -6.93 -16.13 -2.09
CA ILE A 118 -7.25 -16.03 -0.66
C ILE A 118 -6.26 -16.92 0.11
N ASP A 119 -5.48 -16.33 1.03
CA ASP A 119 -4.51 -17.01 1.90
C ASP A 119 -3.37 -17.75 1.17
N CYS A 120 -3.11 -17.41 -0.10
CA CYS A 120 -2.13 -18.15 -0.91
C CYS A 120 -1.40 -17.30 -1.96
N ASP A 121 -0.17 -17.73 -2.25
CA ASP A 121 0.81 -17.06 -3.10
C ASP A 121 1.16 -15.61 -2.68
N GLY A 122 1.97 -14.92 -3.48
CA GLY A 122 2.47 -13.59 -3.17
C GLY A 122 3.40 -13.65 -1.96
N PRO A 123 3.07 -12.99 -0.82
CA PRO A 123 3.83 -13.11 0.42
C PRO A 123 3.65 -14.47 1.11
N CYS A 124 2.65 -15.26 0.73
CA CYS A 124 2.36 -16.54 1.38
C CYS A 124 3.18 -17.70 0.82
N VAL A 125 3.70 -18.53 1.73
CA VAL A 125 4.53 -19.70 1.38
C VAL A 125 3.73 -20.76 0.63
N LYS A 126 2.47 -20.95 1.02
CA LYS A 126 1.57 -21.92 0.39
C LYS A 126 1.01 -21.38 -0.92
N ARG A 127 0.98 -22.24 -1.92
CA ARG A 127 0.57 -21.92 -3.28
C ARG A 127 -0.91 -22.18 -3.50
N CYS A 128 -1.55 -21.36 -4.33
CA CYS A 128 -2.93 -21.58 -4.73
C CYS A 128 -3.06 -22.78 -5.68
N ASN A 129 -4.30 -23.22 -5.92
CA ASN A 129 -4.61 -24.28 -6.89
C ASN A 129 -4.07 -23.94 -8.29
N GLY A 130 -3.62 -24.96 -9.01
CA GLY A 130 -3.03 -24.85 -10.36
C GLY A 130 -1.54 -24.52 -10.38
N ARG A 131 -0.92 -24.22 -9.23
CA ARG A 131 0.53 -23.96 -9.15
C ARG A 131 1.35 -25.22 -8.99
N ALA A 132 2.58 -25.21 -9.48
CA ALA A 132 3.50 -26.32 -9.32
C ALA A 132 3.80 -26.60 -7.82
N CYS A 133 3.92 -27.87 -7.44
CA CYS A 133 4.23 -28.30 -6.08
C CYS A 133 5.17 -29.51 -6.07
N GLY A 134 5.99 -29.62 -5.02
CA GLY A 134 6.88 -30.77 -4.80
C GLY A 134 6.37 -31.71 -3.70
N SER A 135 5.52 -31.20 -2.82
CA SER A 135 4.86 -31.95 -1.76
C SER A 135 3.49 -31.33 -1.44
N PRO A 136 2.60 -32.07 -0.74
CA PRO A 136 1.30 -31.55 -0.31
C PRO A 136 1.39 -30.28 0.55
N ASP A 137 2.43 -30.13 1.38
CA ASP A 137 2.63 -28.99 2.29
C ASP A 137 2.88 -27.66 1.55
N HIS A 138 3.29 -27.72 0.29
CA HIS A 138 3.46 -26.53 -0.56
C HIS A 138 2.12 -25.95 -1.03
N CYS A 139 1.03 -26.70 -0.92
CA CYS A 139 -0.28 -26.30 -1.42
C CYS A 139 -1.15 -25.80 -0.27
N TRP A 140 -1.89 -24.71 -0.51
CA TRP A 140 -2.90 -24.21 0.43
C TRP A 140 -3.91 -25.30 0.81
N SER A 141 -4.36 -26.05 -0.20
CA SER A 141 -5.26 -27.19 -0.04
C SER A 141 -4.67 -28.37 0.73
N GLY A 142 -3.34 -28.44 0.88
CA GLY A 142 -2.66 -29.64 1.36
C GLY A 142 -2.70 -30.80 0.38
N VAL A 143 -2.95 -30.56 -0.92
CA VAL A 143 -3.03 -31.60 -1.95
C VAL A 143 -2.12 -31.24 -3.12
N CYS A 144 -1.06 -32.02 -3.30
CA CYS A 144 -0.19 -31.98 -4.48
C CYS A 144 -0.50 -33.17 -5.39
N GLY A 145 -1.07 -32.89 -6.56
CA GLY A 145 -1.48 -33.91 -7.52
C GLY A 145 -0.30 -34.62 -8.19
N ILE A 146 -0.58 -35.74 -8.87
CA ILE A 146 0.41 -36.54 -9.60
C ILE A 146 1.16 -35.75 -10.69
N ASN A 147 0.52 -34.72 -11.24
CA ASN A 147 1.12 -33.80 -12.21
C ASN A 147 1.91 -32.67 -11.54
N GLN A 148 2.31 -32.84 -10.28
CA GLN A 148 3.04 -31.85 -9.49
C GLN A 148 2.34 -30.49 -9.45
N THR A 149 1.01 -30.49 -9.29
CA THR A 149 0.18 -29.28 -9.27
C THR A 149 -0.75 -29.28 -8.06
N CYS A 150 -0.91 -28.12 -7.42
CA CYS A 150 -1.82 -27.94 -6.30
C CYS A 150 -3.27 -28.10 -6.77
N LEU A 151 -4.03 -28.94 -6.09
CA LEU A 151 -5.43 -29.24 -6.43
C LEU A 151 -6.37 -28.73 -5.33
N GLY A 152 -7.63 -28.45 -5.67
CA GLY A 152 -8.66 -28.18 -4.67
C GLY A 152 -8.97 -29.42 -3.83
N LYS A 153 -9.50 -29.19 -2.61
CA LYS A 153 -10.08 -30.26 -1.79
C LYS A 153 -11.43 -30.72 -2.35
#